data_AF-A0AA40FDY7-F1
#
_entry.id   AF-A0AA40FDY7-F1
#
_cell.length_a   1.000
_cell.length_b   1.000
_cell.length_c   1.000
_cell.angle_alpha   90.00
_cell.angle_beta   90.00
_cell.angle_gamma   90.00
#
_symmetry.space_group_name_H-M   'P 1'
#
loop_
_entity.id
_entity.type
_entity.pdbx_description
1 polymer ?
#
loop_
_entity_poly.entity_id
_entity_poly.type
_entity_poly.pdbx_seq_one_letter_code
_entity_poly.pdbx_strand_id
1 'polypeptide(L)'
;MQRVLSFQMARGLSESSEFVTKRMCFSLIFSIGFLSLLGGFLLGRFATQRAIEFRAEKKRLELAGNGLENTEYLQHLMLEQLERAPLDPDFEMKWDYLKEDDTRQVNKILSNLSLVEKVVEHQSCIVATARGSRESDRYVVLSTSGEGVGVAVELAKIFNQIQREYRWKPRRSIIFCLFSGSLDSCPEILSNLMPHKIVAYIVVHHQVLQGKGHFIVSGSDIIQSMVLESAGIVKNWFSYNSQLLPLNDISYNVATSRLDLNVPHAVLSFMDNNITHNVNHHEREMHKIVLAQIVGQTIWRFSECLIIKWNPSYFNKAVSEALKSINNTELLEVKEKMQQTVDKLLTSIKVFNKKIDAIDNIKYVIFTSLIHIATFQKYKEYFFFVTVPLTQEY
;
A
#
# COMPACT_ATOMS: atom_id res chain seq x y z
N MET A 1 -69.55 64.52 27.88
CA MET A 1 -69.49 64.57 29.35
C MET A 1 -68.99 63.23 29.86
N GLN A 2 -67.74 63.22 30.29
CA GLN A 2 -67.03 62.09 30.87
C GLN A 2 -67.35 62.07 32.37
N ARG A 3 -67.82 60.95 32.93
CA ARG A 3 -67.86 60.75 34.38
C ARG A 3 -67.20 59.44 34.74
N VAL A 4 -66.00 59.64 35.28
CA VAL A 4 -65.21 58.78 36.15
C VAL A 4 -66.12 57.99 37.11
N LEU A 5 -65.95 56.67 37.14
CA LEU A 5 -66.27 55.87 38.32
C LEU A 5 -64.97 55.28 38.87
N SER A 6 -64.67 55.75 40.07
CA SER A 6 -63.51 55.51 40.89
C SER A 6 -63.43 54.08 41.41
N PHE A 7 -62.19 53.63 41.47
CA PHE A 7 -61.65 52.60 42.35
C PHE A 7 -62.25 52.63 43.77
N GLN A 8 -62.64 51.46 44.30
CA GLN A 8 -62.51 51.13 45.71
C GLN A 8 -62.04 49.68 45.87
N MET A 9 -60.88 49.52 46.50
CA MET A 9 -60.41 48.27 47.10
C MET A 9 -61.27 47.99 48.34
N ALA A 10 -61.81 46.78 48.45
CA ALA A 10 -62.24 46.20 49.72
C ALA A 10 -61.68 44.79 49.85
N ARG A 11 -60.78 44.61 50.83
CA ARG A 11 -60.23 43.33 51.28
C ARG A 11 -61.36 42.44 51.81
N GLY A 12 -61.49 41.25 51.24
CA GLY A 12 -62.05 40.07 51.88
C GLY A 12 -61.03 38.94 51.76
N LEU A 13 -60.47 38.51 52.89
CA LEU A 13 -59.59 37.35 52.99
C LEU A 13 -60.37 36.07 52.68
N SER A 14 -59.69 35.10 52.05
CA SER A 14 -60.14 33.73 51.77
C SER A 14 -61.03 33.55 50.54
N GLU A 15 -60.43 33.54 49.33
CA GLU A 15 -60.69 32.49 48.33
C GLU A 15 -59.81 32.61 47.07
N SER A 16 -59.15 31.50 46.73
CA SER A 16 -58.62 31.12 45.41
C SER A 16 -57.39 31.85 44.83
N SER A 17 -56.22 31.62 45.42
CA SER A 17 -54.92 31.67 44.72
C SER A 17 -54.74 30.54 43.67
N GLU A 18 -55.83 29.99 43.15
CA GLU A 18 -55.88 28.71 42.41
C GLU A 18 -55.90 28.88 40.89
N PHE A 19 -56.29 30.05 40.38
CA PHE A 19 -56.40 30.25 38.93
C PHE A 19 -55.09 30.59 38.22
N VAL A 20 -54.07 31.09 38.94
CA VAL A 20 -52.78 31.49 38.36
C VAL A 20 -51.76 30.34 38.36
N THR A 21 -51.89 29.36 39.26
CA THR A 21 -50.99 28.20 39.34
C THR A 21 -51.30 27.13 38.29
N LYS A 22 -52.57 26.90 37.94
CA LYS A 22 -52.95 25.85 37.00
C LYS A 22 -52.44 26.12 35.57
N ARG A 23 -52.57 27.35 35.07
CA ARG A 23 -52.05 27.74 33.72
C ARG A 23 -50.53 27.75 33.66
N MET A 24 -49.86 28.26 34.70
CA MET A 24 -48.40 28.23 34.82
C MET A 24 -47.86 26.79 34.86
N CYS A 25 -48.51 25.89 35.60
CA CYS A 25 -48.15 24.46 35.64
C CYS A 25 -48.30 23.79 34.26
N PHE A 26 -49.39 24.07 33.53
CA PHE A 26 -49.55 23.52 32.17
C PHE A 26 -48.47 24.02 31.20
N SER A 27 -48.13 25.31 31.25
CA SER A 27 -47.03 25.86 30.44
C SER A 27 -45.66 25.30 30.83
N LEU A 28 -45.41 25.05 32.12
CA LEU A 28 -44.17 24.44 32.60
C LEU A 28 -44.06 22.97 32.16
N ILE A 29 -45.13 22.19 32.30
CA ILE A 29 -45.16 20.78 31.86
C ILE A 29 -45.00 20.70 30.34
N PHE A 30 -45.64 21.60 29.59
CA PHE A 30 -45.53 21.63 28.14
C PHE A 30 -44.12 22.04 27.68
N SER A 31 -43.48 23.00 28.35
CA SER A 31 -42.11 23.41 28.02
C SER A 31 -41.08 22.34 28.36
N ILE A 32 -41.20 21.66 29.51
CA ILE A 32 -40.35 20.50 29.87
C ILE A 32 -40.59 19.36 28.89
N GLY A 33 -41.85 19.07 28.54
CA GLY A 33 -42.22 18.08 27.53
C GLY A 33 -41.59 18.38 26.17
N PHE A 34 -41.69 19.62 25.70
CA PHE A 34 -41.09 20.06 24.45
C PHE A 34 -39.56 19.96 24.46
N LEU A 35 -38.91 20.39 25.56
CA LEU A 35 -37.46 20.26 25.72
C LEU A 35 -37.02 18.78 25.75
N SER A 36 -37.78 17.91 26.39
CA SER A 36 -37.48 16.47 26.42
C SER A 36 -37.65 15.81 25.04
N LEU A 37 -38.65 16.23 24.26
CA LEU A 37 -38.83 15.79 22.87
C LEU A 37 -37.71 16.31 21.96
N LEU A 38 -37.34 17.58 22.08
CA LEU A 38 -36.25 18.16 21.29
C LEU A 38 -34.91 17.52 21.65
N GLY A 39 -34.65 17.32 22.94
CA GLY A 39 -33.46 16.63 23.45
C GLY A 39 -33.40 15.18 22.97
N GLY A 40 -34.49 14.44 23.08
CA GLY A 40 -34.60 13.06 22.58
C GLY A 40 -34.42 12.96 21.07
N PHE A 41 -34.97 13.91 20.30
CA PHE A 41 -34.80 13.96 18.85
C PHE A 41 -33.35 14.24 18.44
N LEU A 42 -32.69 15.20 19.08
CA LEU A 42 -31.29 15.53 18.78
C LEU A 42 -30.32 14.42 19.23
N LEU A 43 -30.56 13.81 20.40
CA LEU A 43 -29.79 12.64 20.87
C LEU A 43 -30.00 11.44 19.97
N GLY A 44 -31.24 11.16 19.55
CA GLY A 44 -31.55 10.10 18.60
C GLY A 44 -30.87 10.32 17.26
N ARG A 45 -30.89 11.54 16.73
CA ARG A 45 -30.19 11.91 15.49
C ARG A 45 -28.68 11.76 15.61
N PHE A 46 -28.08 12.21 16.72
CA PHE A 46 -26.66 12.05 16.95
C PHE A 46 -26.25 10.58 17.08
N ALA A 47 -27.01 9.78 17.85
CA ALA A 47 -26.75 8.36 18.04
C ALA A 47 -26.89 7.57 16.73
N THR A 48 -27.92 7.87 15.93
CA THR A 48 -28.11 7.25 14.60
C THR A 48 -27.03 7.66 13.62
N GLN A 49 -26.66 8.94 13.56
CA GLN A 49 -25.59 9.42 12.70
C GLN A 49 -24.24 8.79 13.07
N ARG A 50 -23.90 8.70 14.36
CA ARG A 50 -22.70 7.97 14.82
C ARG A 50 -22.77 6.48 14.52
N ALA A 51 -23.92 5.84 14.69
CA ALA A 51 -24.07 4.42 14.39
C ALA A 51 -23.91 4.12 12.89
N ILE A 52 -24.37 5.03 12.02
CA ILE A 52 -24.16 4.96 10.57
C ILE A 52 -22.67 5.14 10.25
N GLU A 53 -22.00 6.13 10.84
CA GLU A 53 -20.56 6.36 10.67
C GLU A 53 -19.74 5.14 11.11
N PHE A 54 -20.01 4.58 12.29
CA PHE A 54 -19.34 3.36 12.76
C PHE A 54 -19.62 2.15 11.87
N ARG A 55 -20.85 2.01 11.37
CA ARG A 55 -21.19 0.92 10.43
C ARG A 55 -20.49 1.12 9.08
N ALA A 56 -20.37 2.35 8.60
CA ALA A 56 -19.64 2.68 7.38
C ALA A 56 -18.14 2.44 7.55
N GLU A 57 -17.55 2.84 8.67
CA GLU A 57 -16.15 2.58 9.02
C GLU A 57 -15.88 1.07 9.14
N LYS A 58 -16.75 0.33 9.83
CA LYS A 58 -16.66 -1.13 9.93
C LYS A 58 -16.75 -1.80 8.55
N LYS A 59 -17.70 -1.38 7.70
CA LYS A 59 -17.80 -1.87 6.32
C LYS A 59 -16.57 -1.52 5.48
N ARG A 60 -16.00 -0.32 5.62
CA ARG A 60 -14.76 0.08 4.95
C ARG A 60 -13.59 -0.78 5.41
N LEU A 61 -13.45 -1.03 6.71
CA LEU A 61 -12.44 -1.92 7.26
C LEU A 61 -12.62 -3.36 6.75
N GLU A 62 -13.85 -3.86 6.67
CA GLU A 62 -14.17 -5.19 6.12
C GLU A 62 -13.84 -5.28 4.61
N LEU A 63 -14.14 -4.25 3.82
CA LEU A 63 -13.81 -4.16 2.39
C LEU A 63 -12.29 -4.06 2.15
N ALA A 64 -11.60 -3.21 2.90
CA ALA A 64 -10.14 -3.06 2.89
C ALA A 64 -9.40 -4.35 3.31
N GLY A 65 -10.06 -5.23 4.09
CA GLY A 65 -9.47 -6.49 4.57
C GLY A 65 -9.57 -7.68 3.60
N ASN A 66 -10.56 -7.66 2.71
CA ASN A 66 -10.89 -8.79 1.84
C ASN A 66 -10.18 -8.75 0.48
N GLY A 67 -9.38 -7.72 0.22
CA GLY A 67 -8.80 -7.42 -1.09
C GLY A 67 -9.87 -7.05 -2.12
N LEU A 68 -11.00 -6.51 -1.65
CA LEU A 68 -12.08 -5.98 -2.49
C LEU A 68 -11.88 -4.49 -2.79
N GLU A 69 -11.04 -3.79 -2.04
CA GLU A 69 -10.68 -2.40 -2.32
C GLU A 69 -9.73 -2.36 -3.51
N ASN A 70 -10.18 -1.76 -4.62
CA ASN A 70 -9.34 -1.58 -5.79
C ASN A 70 -8.31 -0.47 -5.50
N THR A 71 -7.08 -0.87 -5.17
CA THR A 71 -5.95 0.05 -4.95
C THR A 71 -5.13 0.29 -6.22
N GLU A 72 -5.59 -0.20 -7.38
CA GLU A 72 -4.92 -0.04 -8.69
C GLU A 72 -4.74 1.43 -9.06
N TYR A 73 -5.72 2.29 -8.73
CA TYR A 73 -5.57 3.74 -8.97
C TYR A 73 -4.45 4.37 -8.13
N LEU A 74 -4.23 3.90 -6.89
CA LEU A 74 -3.13 4.37 -6.04
C LEU A 74 -1.78 3.86 -6.52
N GLN A 75 -1.77 2.64 -7.07
CA GLN A 75 -0.60 2.07 -7.72
C GLN A 75 -0.21 2.89 -8.95
N HIS A 76 -1.17 3.28 -9.80
CA HIS A 76 -0.91 4.19 -10.92
C HIS A 76 -0.43 5.56 -10.45
N LEU A 77 -1.03 6.12 -9.41
CA LEU A 77 -0.60 7.39 -8.82
C LEU A 77 0.85 7.31 -8.32
N MET A 78 1.24 6.22 -7.67
CA MET A 78 2.62 5.99 -7.25
C MET A 78 3.57 5.97 -8.45
N LEU A 79 3.23 5.26 -9.54
CA LEU A 79 4.08 5.20 -10.74
C LEU A 79 4.25 6.57 -11.40
N GLU A 80 3.16 7.35 -11.49
CA GLU A 80 3.17 8.72 -12.02
C GLU A 80 4.01 9.66 -11.15
N GLN A 81 3.91 9.54 -9.82
CA GLN A 81 4.73 10.33 -8.90
C GLN A 81 6.21 9.97 -8.99
N LEU A 82 6.54 8.68 -9.17
CA LEU A 82 7.93 8.22 -9.38
C LEU A 82 8.51 8.70 -10.71
N GLU A 83 7.68 8.85 -11.75
CA GLU A 83 8.10 9.41 -13.04
C GLU A 83 8.51 10.87 -12.94
N ARG A 84 7.81 11.63 -12.08
CA ARG A 84 8.05 13.06 -11.83
C ARG A 84 9.03 13.32 -10.68
N ALA A 85 9.42 12.28 -9.95
CA ALA A 85 10.29 12.43 -8.79
C ALA A 85 11.67 12.89 -9.26
N PRO A 86 12.25 13.93 -8.63
CA PRO A 86 13.64 14.27 -8.88
C PRO A 86 14.52 13.15 -8.31
N LEU A 87 14.95 12.24 -9.17
CA LEU A 87 15.99 11.23 -8.87
C LEU A 87 17.41 11.77 -9.19
N ASP A 88 17.48 13.08 -9.46
CA ASP A 88 18.61 13.89 -9.96
C ASP A 88 19.64 14.26 -8.84
N PRO A 89 20.85 14.75 -9.21
CA PRO A 89 22.11 14.62 -8.47
C PRO A 89 22.32 15.56 -7.27
N ASP A 90 21.36 16.42 -6.92
CA ASP A 90 21.43 17.13 -5.63
C ASP A 90 21.30 16.14 -4.45
N PHE A 91 20.81 14.93 -4.74
CA PHE A 91 20.89 13.73 -3.91
C PHE A 91 21.83 12.64 -4.48
N GLU A 92 22.83 12.99 -5.31
CA GLU A 92 24.10 12.23 -5.34
C GLU A 92 24.81 12.49 -4.00
N MET A 93 24.18 12.12 -2.88
CA MET A 93 24.93 11.78 -1.68
C MET A 93 25.90 10.71 -2.16
N LYS A 94 27.19 11.05 -2.21
CA LYS A 94 28.25 10.05 -2.36
C LYS A 94 28.25 9.19 -1.10
N TRP A 95 27.26 8.31 -1.00
CA TRP A 95 27.04 7.31 0.06
C TRP A 95 28.21 6.33 0.18
N ASP A 96 29.13 6.36 -0.79
CA ASP A 96 30.45 5.71 -0.73
C ASP A 96 31.28 6.19 0.48
N TYR A 97 31.03 7.40 0.97
CA TYR A 97 31.62 7.94 2.20
C TYR A 97 30.52 8.56 3.06
N LEU A 98 29.93 7.78 3.98
CA LEU A 98 29.05 8.34 5.01
C LEU A 98 29.75 9.48 5.73
N LYS A 99 29.36 10.71 5.43
CA LYS A 99 29.52 11.78 6.40
C LYS A 99 28.40 11.63 7.41
N GLU A 100 28.73 11.81 8.68
CA GLU A 100 27.77 11.73 9.79
C GLU A 100 26.56 12.67 9.61
N ASP A 101 26.72 13.74 8.82
CA ASP A 101 25.64 14.66 8.46
C ASP A 101 24.63 14.05 7.49
N ASP A 102 25.05 13.16 6.58
CA ASP A 102 24.20 12.54 5.58
C ASP A 102 23.25 11.50 6.21
N THR A 103 23.76 10.70 7.15
CA THR A 103 22.92 9.77 7.94
C THR A 103 21.91 10.51 8.79
N ARG A 104 22.31 11.61 9.45
CA ARG A 104 21.42 12.46 10.25
C ARG A 104 20.32 13.08 9.40
N GLN A 105 20.64 13.54 8.19
CA GLN A 105 19.64 14.12 7.28
C GLN A 105 18.59 13.07 6.87
N VAL A 106 19.02 11.87 6.47
CA VAL A 106 18.09 10.81 6.08
C VAL A 106 17.27 10.29 7.26
N ASN A 107 17.89 10.12 8.42
CA ASN A 107 17.18 9.77 9.66
C ASN A 107 16.11 10.83 9.99
N LYS A 108 16.44 12.11 9.88
CA LYS A 108 15.48 13.21 10.05
C LYS A 108 14.35 13.19 9.02
N ILE A 109 14.64 12.87 7.76
CA ILE A 109 13.59 12.76 6.72
C ILE A 109 12.65 11.61 7.08
N LEU A 110 13.18 10.42 7.33
CA LEU A 110 12.38 9.20 7.56
C LEU A 110 11.58 9.28 8.87
N SER A 111 12.16 9.82 9.93
CA SER A 111 11.47 9.99 11.22
C SER A 111 10.32 11.01 11.16
N ASN A 112 10.34 11.94 10.20
CA ASN A 112 9.26 12.91 10.00
C ASN A 112 8.10 12.36 9.14
N LEU A 113 8.25 11.17 8.55
CA LEU A 113 7.18 10.54 7.77
C LEU A 113 6.17 9.90 8.72
N SER A 114 4.89 10.28 8.61
CA SER A 114 3.80 9.70 9.42
C SER A 114 3.54 8.23 9.15
N LEU A 115 3.99 7.72 8.00
CA LEU A 115 3.94 6.31 7.65
C LEU A 115 4.95 5.47 8.46
N VAL A 116 6.10 6.06 8.81
CA VAL A 116 7.20 5.38 9.49
C VAL A 116 6.95 5.41 11.00
N GLU A 117 6.84 4.24 11.61
CA GLU A 117 6.61 4.10 13.06
C GLU A 117 7.92 4.16 13.83
N LYS A 118 8.99 3.57 13.27
CA LYS A 118 10.26 3.40 13.97
C LYS A 118 11.42 3.58 12.99
N VAL A 119 12.40 4.37 13.40
CA VAL A 119 13.72 4.46 12.76
C VAL A 119 14.76 4.00 13.76
N VAL A 120 15.62 3.06 13.36
CA VAL A 120 16.74 2.55 14.15
C VAL A 120 18.03 2.80 13.38
N GLU A 121 19.00 3.41 14.04
CA GLU A 121 20.34 3.60 13.52
C GLU A 121 21.27 2.59 14.19
N HIS A 122 22.03 1.84 13.39
CA HIS A 122 23.02 0.90 13.88
C HIS A 122 24.22 0.88 12.94
N GLN A 123 25.38 1.31 13.46
CA GLN A 123 26.61 1.44 12.69
C GLN A 123 26.41 2.30 11.42
N SER A 124 26.70 1.78 10.24
CA SER A 124 26.54 2.43 8.94
C SER A 124 25.16 2.22 8.30
N CYS A 125 24.16 1.79 9.08
CA CYS A 125 22.85 1.41 8.58
C CYS A 125 21.68 2.09 9.33
N ILE A 126 20.68 2.49 8.55
CA ILE A 126 19.42 3.08 9.01
C ILE A 126 18.27 2.16 8.61
N VAL A 127 17.46 1.75 9.57
CA VAL A 127 16.29 0.90 9.36
C VAL A 127 15.03 1.67 9.72
N ALA A 128 14.22 2.00 8.73
CA ALA A 128 12.91 2.61 8.91
C ALA A 128 11.79 1.58 8.68
N THR A 129 10.89 1.44 9.65
CA THR A 129 9.78 0.48 9.60
C THR A 129 8.46 1.21 9.44
N ALA A 130 7.74 0.91 8.36
CA ALA A 130 6.35 1.27 8.14
C ALA A 130 5.45 0.09 8.51
N ARG A 131 4.57 0.27 9.49
CA ARG A 131 3.76 -0.82 10.03
C ARG A 131 2.56 -1.16 9.16
N GLY A 132 2.42 -2.44 8.85
CA GLY A 132 1.28 -2.99 8.13
C GLY A 132 -0.02 -2.89 8.94
N SER A 133 -1.13 -2.71 8.25
CA SER A 133 -2.47 -2.59 8.86
C SER A 133 -3.07 -3.93 9.27
N ARG A 134 -2.65 -5.04 8.66
CA ARG A 134 -3.25 -6.37 8.82
C ARG A 134 -2.21 -7.42 9.22
N GLU A 135 -1.26 -7.66 8.33
CA GLU A 135 -0.17 -8.62 8.51
C GLU A 135 1.07 -7.87 9.01
N SER A 136 0.92 -7.19 10.16
CA SER A 136 1.97 -6.33 10.72
C SER A 136 3.25 -7.09 11.14
N ASP A 137 3.15 -8.41 11.30
CA ASP A 137 4.23 -9.34 11.62
C ASP A 137 4.92 -9.93 10.39
N ARG A 138 4.50 -9.57 9.18
CA ARG A 138 5.10 -9.96 7.90
C ARG A 138 5.78 -8.76 7.27
N TYR A 139 7.02 -8.96 6.82
CA TYR A 139 7.89 -7.87 6.37
C TYR A 139 8.28 -8.00 4.91
N VAL A 140 8.18 -6.89 4.19
CA VAL A 140 8.79 -6.69 2.87
C VAL A 140 9.97 -5.75 3.08
N VAL A 141 11.18 -6.22 2.81
CA VAL A 141 12.41 -5.46 3.06
C VAL A 141 12.94 -4.92 1.74
N LEU A 142 13.22 -3.62 1.72
CA LEU A 142 13.98 -2.95 0.67
C LEU A 142 15.34 -2.57 1.26
N SER A 143 16.40 -3.26 0.85
CA SER A 143 17.78 -2.99 1.23
C SER A 143 18.48 -2.19 0.13
N THR A 144 19.00 -1.01 0.45
CA THR A 144 19.64 -0.15 -0.56
C THR A 144 20.95 0.48 -0.08
N SER A 145 21.85 0.69 -1.03
CA SER A 145 23.14 1.37 -0.83
C SER A 145 23.45 2.33 -1.97
N GLY A 146 24.36 3.27 -1.74
CA GLY A 146 24.78 4.22 -2.77
C GLY A 146 23.63 5.09 -3.28
N GLU A 147 23.58 5.25 -4.60
CA GLU A 147 22.47 5.89 -5.33
C GLU A 147 21.10 5.22 -5.08
N GLY A 148 21.07 3.94 -4.68
CA GLY A 148 19.82 3.24 -4.36
C GLY A 148 19.12 3.79 -3.11
N VAL A 149 19.82 4.54 -2.27
CA VAL A 149 19.21 5.20 -1.10
C VAL A 149 18.23 6.29 -1.52
N GLY A 150 18.55 7.06 -2.57
CA GLY A 150 17.64 8.07 -3.13
C GLY A 150 16.30 7.47 -3.54
N VAL A 151 16.34 6.32 -4.23
CA VAL A 151 15.14 5.56 -4.62
C VAL A 151 14.29 5.16 -3.41
N ALA A 152 14.92 4.63 -2.35
CA ALA A 152 14.21 4.20 -1.16
C ALA A 152 13.58 5.37 -0.39
N VAL A 153 14.29 6.50 -0.27
CA VAL A 153 13.81 7.71 0.40
C VAL A 153 12.64 8.33 -0.36
N GLU A 154 12.75 8.47 -1.68
CA GLU A 154 11.65 9.00 -2.50
C GLU A 154 10.43 8.09 -2.48
N LEU A 155 10.63 6.76 -2.54
CA LEU A 155 9.52 5.81 -2.40
C LEU A 155 8.82 5.95 -1.05
N ALA A 156 9.58 6.12 0.05
CA ALA A 156 9.01 6.34 1.38
C ALA A 156 8.22 7.66 1.46
N LYS A 157 8.69 8.74 0.82
CA LYS A 157 7.96 10.02 0.73
C LYS A 157 6.65 9.88 -0.03
N ILE A 158 6.67 9.22 -1.19
CA ILE A 158 5.49 8.96 -2.03
C ILE A 158 4.46 8.12 -1.25
N PHE A 159 4.88 7.03 -0.62
CA PHE A 159 3.99 6.22 0.22
C PHE A 159 3.41 7.00 1.39
N ASN A 160 4.20 7.86 2.01
CA ASN A 160 3.73 8.74 3.07
C ASN A 160 2.70 9.76 2.55
N GLN A 161 2.88 10.31 1.35
CA GLN A 161 1.91 11.20 0.72
C GLN A 161 0.59 10.46 0.45
N ILE A 162 0.66 9.28 -0.17
CA ILE A 162 -0.52 8.44 -0.42
C ILE A 162 -1.24 8.09 0.89
N GLN A 163 -0.49 7.79 1.94
CA GLN A 163 -1.03 7.53 3.28
C GLN A 163 -1.74 8.75 3.88
N ARG A 164 -1.21 9.97 3.69
CA ARG A 164 -1.83 11.19 4.20
C ARG A 164 -3.10 11.58 3.44
N GLU A 165 -3.05 11.51 2.12
CA GLU A 165 -4.14 11.94 1.24
C GLU A 165 -5.28 10.93 1.18
N TYR A 166 -4.94 9.64 1.02
CA TYR A 166 -5.91 8.57 0.77
C TYR A 166 -6.12 7.66 1.98
N ARG A 167 -5.45 7.91 3.11
CA ARG A 167 -5.46 7.06 4.30
C ARG A 167 -5.04 5.61 4.04
N TRP A 168 -4.31 5.39 2.96
CA TRP A 168 -3.77 4.08 2.61
C TRP A 168 -2.73 3.66 3.65
N LYS A 169 -2.73 2.37 3.97
CA LYS A 169 -1.68 1.72 4.76
C LYS A 169 -1.41 0.37 4.15
N PRO A 170 -0.13 -0.03 4.00
CA PRO A 170 0.19 -1.33 3.42
C PRO A 170 -0.40 -2.44 4.28
N ARG A 171 -0.83 -3.54 3.67
CA ARG A 171 -1.34 -4.72 4.38
C ARG A 171 -0.24 -5.35 5.24
N ARG A 172 0.96 -5.52 4.66
CA ARG A 172 2.18 -6.00 5.34
C ARG A 172 3.08 -4.85 5.77
N SER A 173 3.94 -5.09 6.74
CA SER A 173 4.93 -4.10 7.14
C SER A 173 6.03 -3.97 6.09
N ILE A 174 6.47 -2.73 5.82
CA ILE A 174 7.55 -2.43 4.89
C ILE A 174 8.75 -1.95 5.71
N ILE A 175 9.92 -2.49 5.43
CA ILE A 175 11.18 -2.08 6.04
C ILE A 175 12.06 -1.47 4.97
N PHE A 176 12.40 -0.20 5.14
CA PHE A 176 13.44 0.48 4.36
C PHE A 176 14.75 0.35 5.13
N CYS A 177 15.70 -0.39 4.57
CA CYS A 177 17.01 -0.58 5.14
C CYS A 177 18.05 0.07 4.24
N LEU A 178 18.70 1.09 4.78
CA LEU A 178 19.65 1.91 4.05
C LEU A 178 21.02 1.67 4.67
N PHE A 179 22.02 1.31 3.89
CA PHE A 179 23.36 1.07 4.42
C PHE A 179 24.43 1.70 3.52
N SER A 180 25.58 1.97 4.12
CA SER A 180 26.78 2.37 3.38
C SER A 180 27.80 1.24 3.34
N GLY A 181 28.48 1.13 2.20
CA GLY A 181 29.46 0.11 1.90
C GLY A 181 28.98 -0.86 0.82
N SER A 182 29.86 -1.77 0.43
CA SER A 182 29.60 -2.79 -0.59
C SER A 182 28.90 -4.04 -0.02
N LEU A 183 29.05 -4.30 1.28
CA LEU A 183 28.45 -5.42 1.98
C LEU A 183 27.15 -4.99 2.66
N ASP A 184 26.09 -5.74 2.41
CA ASP A 184 24.77 -5.51 3.00
C ASP A 184 24.81 -5.84 4.50
N SER A 185 24.83 -4.80 5.34
CA SER A 185 24.82 -4.91 6.81
C SER A 185 23.40 -5.00 7.39
N CYS A 186 22.37 -4.82 6.57
CA CYS A 186 20.97 -4.90 6.99
C CYS A 186 20.58 -6.26 7.59
N PRO A 187 21.05 -7.41 7.08
CA PRO A 187 20.74 -8.72 7.66
C PRO A 187 21.15 -8.86 9.12
N GLU A 188 22.23 -8.19 9.57
CA GLU A 188 22.69 -8.25 10.96
C GLU A 188 21.67 -7.62 11.91
N ILE A 189 21.09 -6.47 11.53
CA ILE A 189 20.06 -5.79 12.33
C ILE A 189 18.74 -6.56 12.27
N LEU A 190 18.43 -7.11 11.09
CA LEU A 190 17.24 -7.90 10.84
C LEU A 190 17.34 -9.33 11.40
N SER A 191 18.50 -9.77 11.89
CA SER A 191 18.68 -11.07 12.56
C SER A 191 17.79 -11.23 13.80
N ASN A 192 17.43 -10.11 14.43
CA ASN A 192 16.44 -10.06 15.50
C ASN A 192 15.01 -10.39 15.03
N LEU A 193 14.74 -10.22 13.73
CA LEU A 193 13.50 -10.66 13.11
C LEU A 193 13.64 -12.13 12.70
N MET A 194 12.60 -12.91 12.98
CA MET A 194 12.58 -14.30 12.54
C MET A 194 12.58 -14.38 11.01
N PRO A 195 13.51 -15.11 10.37
CA PRO A 195 13.64 -15.16 8.90
C PRO A 195 12.34 -15.51 8.16
N HIS A 196 11.52 -16.39 8.74
CA HIS A 196 10.22 -16.80 8.16
C HIS A 196 9.15 -15.69 8.15
N LYS A 197 9.40 -14.55 8.81
CA LYS A 197 8.52 -13.37 8.78
C LYS A 197 8.85 -12.44 7.61
N ILE A 198 10.03 -12.57 7.02
CA ILE A 198 10.44 -11.82 5.83
C ILE A 198 9.86 -12.51 4.61
N VAL A 199 8.92 -11.82 3.95
CA VAL A 199 8.21 -12.33 2.78
C VAL A 199 9.03 -12.14 1.51
N ALA A 200 9.72 -11.00 1.41
CA ALA A 200 10.60 -10.67 0.30
C ALA A 200 11.70 -9.73 0.78
N TYR A 201 12.92 -9.97 0.31
CA TYR A 201 14.10 -9.16 0.55
C TYR A 201 14.64 -8.64 -0.78
N ILE A 202 14.41 -7.37 -1.07
CA ILE A 202 14.75 -6.75 -2.36
C ILE A 202 15.96 -5.87 -2.16
N VAL A 203 17.00 -6.07 -2.97
CA VAL A 203 18.26 -5.36 -2.86
C VAL A 203 18.55 -4.52 -4.09
N VAL A 204 18.91 -3.26 -3.84
CA VAL A 204 19.36 -2.30 -4.85
C VAL A 204 20.71 -1.74 -4.41
N HIS A 205 21.79 -2.27 -4.98
CA HIS A 205 23.16 -1.81 -4.70
C HIS A 205 23.56 -0.58 -5.52
N HIS A 206 24.63 0.11 -5.14
CA HIS A 206 25.15 1.26 -5.89
C HIS A 206 25.48 0.94 -7.37
N GLN A 207 26.15 -0.19 -7.62
CA GLN A 207 26.62 -0.61 -8.95
C GLN A 207 25.47 -0.87 -9.94
N VAL A 208 24.26 -1.10 -9.41
CA VAL A 208 23.03 -1.42 -10.15
C VAL A 208 22.60 -0.26 -11.04
N LEU A 209 22.80 0.97 -10.58
CA LEU A 209 22.35 2.19 -11.23
C LEU A 209 23.35 2.73 -12.27
N GLN A 210 24.55 2.14 -12.32
CA GLN A 210 25.60 2.50 -13.27
C GLN A 210 25.57 1.64 -14.54
N GLY A 211 24.89 0.48 -14.48
CA GLY A 211 24.78 -0.44 -15.61
C GLY A 211 24.04 0.18 -16.80
N LYS A 212 24.65 0.06 -17.98
CA LYS A 212 24.15 0.60 -19.26
C LYS A 212 23.38 -0.41 -20.11
N GLY A 213 23.42 -1.68 -19.70
CA GLY A 213 22.87 -2.81 -20.42
C GLY A 213 21.49 -3.21 -19.91
N HIS A 214 21.19 -4.47 -20.14
CA HIS A 214 19.91 -5.08 -19.82
C HIS A 214 19.61 -5.06 -18.32
N PHE A 215 18.33 -4.94 -17.98
CA PHE A 215 17.86 -5.14 -16.62
C PHE A 215 18.04 -6.61 -16.24
N ILE A 216 18.77 -6.86 -15.16
CA ILE A 216 19.06 -8.19 -14.63
C ILE A 216 18.50 -8.31 -13.21
N VAL A 217 18.00 -9.50 -12.90
CA VAL A 217 17.50 -9.85 -11.57
C VAL A 217 18.10 -11.19 -11.18
N SER A 218 18.68 -11.29 -10.00
CA SER A 218 19.19 -12.54 -9.43
C SER A 218 18.57 -12.79 -8.06
N GLY A 219 18.53 -14.05 -7.62
CA GLY A 219 18.00 -14.43 -6.31
C GLY A 219 17.11 -15.66 -6.36
N SER A 220 16.08 -15.65 -5.51
CA SER A 220 15.06 -16.69 -5.41
C SER A 220 14.07 -16.59 -6.57
N ASP A 221 13.82 -17.69 -7.27
CA ASP A 221 13.01 -17.72 -8.50
C ASP A 221 11.58 -17.19 -8.28
N ILE A 222 11.02 -17.38 -7.07
CA ILE A 222 9.71 -16.83 -6.68
C ILE A 222 9.74 -15.29 -6.71
N ILE A 223 10.71 -14.68 -6.03
CA ILE A 223 10.82 -13.21 -5.95
C ILE A 223 11.24 -12.64 -7.30
N GLN A 224 12.17 -13.30 -7.99
CA GLN A 224 12.59 -12.94 -9.34
C GLN A 224 11.39 -12.87 -10.29
N SER A 225 10.53 -13.89 -10.30
CA SER A 225 9.34 -13.88 -11.18
C SER A 225 8.40 -12.70 -10.91
N MET A 226 8.20 -12.35 -9.64
CA MET A 226 7.38 -11.21 -9.23
C MET A 226 7.98 -9.87 -9.64
N VAL A 227 9.30 -9.71 -9.51
CA VAL A 227 10.02 -8.54 -9.99
C VAL A 227 9.88 -8.42 -11.51
N LEU A 228 10.06 -9.52 -12.25
CA LEU A 228 10.01 -9.51 -13.71
C LEU A 228 8.60 -9.18 -14.24
N GLU A 229 7.56 -9.72 -13.61
CA GLU A 229 6.19 -9.32 -13.90
C GLU A 229 5.96 -7.83 -13.58
N SER A 230 6.52 -7.33 -12.50
CA SER A 230 6.45 -5.90 -12.13
C SER A 230 7.14 -5.02 -13.18
N ALA A 231 8.30 -5.46 -13.68
CA ALA A 231 8.98 -4.82 -14.80
C ALA A 231 8.18 -4.86 -16.09
N GLY A 232 7.45 -5.95 -16.35
CA GLY A 232 6.50 -6.03 -17.47
C GLY A 232 5.36 -5.01 -17.37
N ILE A 233 4.83 -4.78 -16.17
CA ILE A 233 3.79 -3.76 -15.93
C ILE A 233 4.34 -2.35 -16.19
N VAL A 234 5.53 -2.05 -15.66
CA VAL A 234 6.20 -0.76 -15.87
C VAL A 234 6.54 -0.54 -17.36
N LYS A 235 6.99 -1.59 -18.07
CA LYS A 235 7.23 -1.52 -19.52
C LYS A 235 5.96 -1.12 -20.28
N ASN A 236 4.82 -1.72 -19.92
CA ASN A 236 3.54 -1.41 -20.55
C ASN A 236 3.07 0.03 -20.24
N TRP A 237 3.35 0.53 -19.02
CA TRP A 237 3.10 1.92 -18.63
C TRP A 237 3.86 2.91 -19.55
N PHE A 238 5.16 2.69 -19.77
CA PHE A 238 5.96 3.55 -20.67
C PHE A 238 5.56 3.44 -22.14
N SER A 239 5.19 2.25 -22.59
CA SER A 239 4.68 2.06 -23.96
C SER A 239 3.40 2.84 -24.22
N TYR A 240 2.58 3.08 -23.19
CA TYR A 240 1.37 3.91 -23.27
C TYR A 240 1.72 5.41 -23.27
N ASN A 241 2.77 5.81 -22.53
CA ASN A 241 3.23 7.20 -22.41
C ASN A 241 4.24 7.64 -23.49
N SER A 242 4.39 6.89 -24.59
CA SER A 242 5.22 7.24 -25.76
C SER A 242 6.73 7.43 -25.49
N GLN A 243 7.29 6.82 -24.44
CA GLN A 243 8.74 6.75 -24.21
C GLN A 243 9.22 5.32 -24.49
N LEU A 244 9.86 5.13 -25.65
CA LEU A 244 10.43 3.84 -26.05
C LEU A 244 11.75 3.60 -25.31
N LEU A 245 11.66 2.97 -24.14
CA LEU A 245 12.84 2.36 -23.51
C LEU A 245 13.13 1.00 -24.16
N PRO A 246 14.41 0.67 -24.41
CA PRO A 246 14.81 -0.65 -24.86
C PRO A 246 14.83 -1.63 -23.66
N LEU A 247 13.68 -1.85 -23.01
CA LEU A 247 13.43 -3.04 -22.18
C LEU A 247 13.28 -4.30 -23.07
N ASN A 248 14.05 -4.37 -24.16
CA ASN A 248 13.87 -5.36 -25.21
C ASN A 248 14.55 -6.69 -24.89
N ASP A 249 15.63 -6.69 -24.13
CA ASP A 249 16.15 -7.92 -23.55
C ASP A 249 16.22 -7.77 -22.04
N ILE A 250 15.27 -8.39 -21.34
CA ILE A 250 15.46 -8.74 -19.94
C ILE A 250 16.34 -9.99 -19.98
N SER A 251 17.64 -9.83 -19.80
CA SER A 251 18.55 -10.97 -19.73
C SER A 251 18.44 -11.61 -18.36
N TYR A 252 17.92 -12.83 -18.35
CA TYR A 252 18.04 -13.75 -17.22
C TYR A 252 19.44 -14.36 -17.34
N ASN A 253 20.42 -13.97 -16.53
CA ASN A 253 21.66 -14.75 -16.41
C ASN A 253 22.43 -14.47 -15.12
N VAL A 254 22.29 -15.42 -14.19
CA VAL A 254 23.24 -16.19 -13.34
C VAL A 254 24.55 -15.58 -12.79
N ALA A 255 25.04 -14.42 -13.26
CA ALA A 255 26.39 -13.94 -12.89
C ALA A 255 26.46 -13.06 -11.64
N THR A 256 25.33 -12.69 -11.02
CA THR A 256 25.33 -11.97 -9.73
C THR A 256 25.09 -12.93 -8.58
N SER A 257 25.97 -12.88 -7.58
CA SER A 257 25.93 -13.74 -6.40
C SER A 257 24.58 -13.63 -5.72
N ARG A 258 23.88 -14.76 -5.58
CA ARG A 258 22.77 -14.87 -4.64
C ARG A 258 23.25 -14.45 -3.27
N LEU A 259 22.40 -13.76 -2.52
CA LEU A 259 22.72 -13.43 -1.14
C LEU A 259 22.66 -14.73 -0.33
N ASP A 260 23.65 -14.94 0.54
CA ASP A 260 23.64 -16.08 1.48
C ASP A 260 22.66 -15.79 2.63
N LEU A 261 21.38 -15.72 2.26
CA LEU A 261 20.30 -15.42 3.17
C LEU A 261 19.25 -16.52 3.06
N ASN A 262 18.83 -17.05 4.22
CA ASN A 262 17.73 -18.01 4.31
C ASN A 262 16.36 -17.30 4.26
N VAL A 263 16.22 -16.34 3.34
CA VAL A 263 14.97 -15.62 3.05
C VAL A 263 14.79 -15.48 1.54
N PRO A 264 13.54 -15.46 1.04
CA PRO A 264 13.26 -15.17 -0.36
C PRO A 264 13.78 -13.77 -0.72
N HIS A 265 14.72 -13.69 -1.65
CA HIS A 265 15.39 -12.44 -1.99
C HIS A 265 15.53 -12.22 -3.51
N ALA A 266 15.71 -10.97 -3.90
CA ALA A 266 16.12 -10.61 -5.25
C ALA A 266 17.08 -9.41 -5.23
N VAL A 267 18.16 -9.50 -6.00
CA VAL A 267 19.09 -8.42 -6.29
C VAL A 267 18.77 -7.89 -7.69
N LEU A 268 18.48 -6.60 -7.77
CA LEU A 268 18.15 -5.90 -8.99
C LEU A 268 19.42 -5.23 -9.49
N SER A 269 19.75 -5.31 -10.78
CA SER A 269 20.89 -4.58 -11.37
C SER A 269 20.60 -4.21 -12.83
N PHE A 270 21.23 -3.17 -13.36
CA PHE A 270 21.48 -3.11 -14.80
C PHE A 270 22.85 -3.70 -15.10
N MET A 271 22.98 -4.37 -16.24
CA MET A 271 24.25 -4.97 -16.67
C MET A 271 25.24 -3.86 -17.03
N ASP A 272 26.47 -3.94 -16.54
CA ASP A 272 27.51 -3.01 -16.98
C ASP A 272 28.06 -3.49 -18.33
N ASN A 273 27.72 -2.77 -19.40
CA ASN A 273 28.30 -3.06 -20.71
C ASN A 273 29.63 -2.30 -20.78
N ASN A 274 30.75 -3.04 -20.82
CA ASN A 274 32.14 -2.55 -20.99
C ASN A 274 32.38 -1.66 -22.24
N ILE A 275 31.33 -1.33 -23.00
CA ILE A 275 31.44 -0.48 -24.17
C ILE A 275 31.47 0.98 -23.69
N THR A 276 32.61 1.63 -23.91
CA THR A 276 32.92 3.04 -23.63
C THR A 276 32.09 3.99 -24.50
N HIS A 277 30.76 3.92 -24.43
CA HIS A 277 29.90 4.99 -24.92
C HIS A 277 29.74 6.03 -23.81
N ASN A 278 30.08 7.29 -24.12
CA ASN A 278 29.71 8.45 -23.32
C ASN A 278 28.18 8.50 -23.27
N VAL A 279 27.61 8.11 -22.13
CA VAL A 279 26.16 8.12 -21.93
C VAL A 279 25.72 9.55 -21.73
N ASN A 280 24.65 9.95 -22.44
CA ASN A 280 23.98 11.21 -22.16
C ASN A 280 23.35 11.13 -20.77
N HIS A 281 23.53 12.17 -19.95
CA HIS A 281 22.96 12.29 -18.60
C HIS A 281 21.47 11.86 -18.53
N HIS A 282 20.72 12.18 -19.59
CA HIS A 282 19.32 11.83 -19.74
C HIS A 282 19.01 10.32 -19.68
N GLU A 283 19.84 9.45 -20.27
CA GLU A 283 19.59 8.00 -20.27
C GLU A 283 19.82 7.38 -18.88
N ARG A 284 20.81 7.88 -18.13
CA ARG A 284 21.07 7.47 -16.75
C ARG A 284 19.91 7.82 -15.83
N GLU A 285 19.35 9.02 -15.99
CA GLU A 285 18.17 9.45 -15.23
C GLU A 285 16.94 8.60 -15.57
N MET A 286 16.74 8.27 -16.85
CA MET A 286 15.66 7.37 -17.25
C MET A 286 15.82 5.96 -16.64
N HIS A 287 17.03 5.41 -16.57
CA HIS A 287 17.27 4.12 -15.92
C HIS A 287 16.96 4.16 -14.42
N LYS A 288 17.31 5.26 -13.72
CA LYS A 288 16.95 5.47 -12.31
C LYS A 288 15.44 5.50 -12.11
N ILE A 289 14.71 6.25 -12.94
CA ILE A 289 13.23 6.35 -12.89
C ILE A 289 12.60 4.97 -13.10
N VAL A 290 13.04 4.24 -14.13
CA VAL A 290 12.55 2.91 -14.43
C VAL A 290 12.81 1.95 -13.27
N LEU A 291 14.01 1.97 -12.70
CA LEU A 291 14.32 1.12 -11.56
C LEU A 291 13.45 1.47 -10.35
N ALA A 292 13.30 2.76 -10.06
CA ALA A 292 12.48 3.23 -8.95
C ALA A 292 11.03 2.77 -9.10
N GLN A 293 10.48 2.83 -10.32
CA GLN A 293 9.14 2.31 -10.63
C GLN A 293 9.06 0.79 -10.52
N ILE A 294 10.06 0.03 -11.00
CA ILE A 294 10.10 -1.42 -10.84
C ILE A 294 10.14 -1.80 -9.36
N VAL A 295 11.00 -1.14 -8.57
CA VAL A 295 11.12 -1.35 -7.13
C VAL A 295 9.82 -0.99 -6.43
N GLY A 296 9.26 0.20 -6.69
CA GLY A 296 7.99 0.65 -6.12
C GLY A 296 6.85 -0.31 -6.43
N GLN A 297 6.73 -0.74 -7.69
CA GLN A 297 5.75 -1.71 -8.12
C GLN A 297 5.91 -3.08 -7.45
N THR A 298 7.15 -3.54 -7.31
CA THR A 298 7.47 -4.80 -6.64
C THR A 298 7.10 -4.74 -5.16
N ILE A 299 7.52 -3.68 -4.45
CA ILE A 299 7.21 -3.46 -3.04
C ILE A 299 5.70 -3.36 -2.83
N TRP A 300 5.00 -2.60 -3.69
CA TRP A 300 3.54 -2.48 -3.66
C TRP A 300 2.87 -3.85 -3.75
N ARG A 301 3.23 -4.66 -4.76
CA ARG A 301 2.67 -6.01 -4.95
C ARG A 301 2.92 -6.91 -3.74
N PHE A 302 4.14 -6.96 -3.22
CA PHE A 302 4.42 -7.78 -2.03
C PHE A 302 3.74 -7.24 -0.77
N SER A 303 3.53 -5.94 -0.66
CA SER A 303 2.86 -5.35 0.48
C SER A 303 1.36 -5.65 0.49
N GLU A 304 0.70 -5.63 -0.68
CA GLU A 304 -0.76 -5.70 -0.79
C GLU A 304 -1.31 -7.08 -1.17
N CYS A 305 -0.55 -7.92 -1.87
CA CYS A 305 -1.08 -9.19 -2.39
C CYS A 305 -1.60 -10.10 -1.28
N LEU A 306 -2.75 -10.73 -1.47
CA LEU A 306 -3.27 -11.70 -0.50
C LEU A 306 -2.53 -13.02 -0.56
N ILE A 307 -2.27 -13.48 -1.79
CA ILE A 307 -1.54 -14.70 -2.08
C ILE A 307 -0.49 -14.34 -3.12
N ILE A 308 0.75 -14.78 -2.87
CA ILE A 308 1.87 -14.57 -3.79
C ILE A 308 1.67 -15.52 -4.97
N LYS A 309 1.14 -14.98 -6.05
CA LYS A 309 1.09 -15.65 -7.35
C LYS A 309 2.44 -15.42 -8.04
N TRP A 310 3.08 -16.51 -8.46
CA TRP A 310 4.38 -16.45 -9.11
C TRP A 310 4.39 -17.38 -10.32
N ASN A 311 5.22 -17.07 -11.32
CA ASN A 311 5.26 -17.82 -12.57
C ASN A 311 6.26 -19.00 -12.48
N PRO A 312 5.79 -20.26 -12.51
CA PRO A 312 6.64 -21.44 -12.39
C PRO A 312 7.60 -21.66 -13.57
N SER A 313 7.43 -20.95 -14.70
CA SER A 313 8.32 -21.09 -15.86
C SER A 313 9.78 -20.72 -15.55
N TYR A 314 10.01 -19.72 -14.68
CA TYR A 314 11.35 -19.26 -14.31
C TYR A 314 12.09 -20.33 -13.51
N PHE A 315 11.44 -20.92 -12.51
CA PHE A 315 11.99 -22.03 -11.73
C PHE A 315 12.28 -23.26 -12.61
N ASN A 316 11.37 -23.60 -13.53
CA ASN A 316 11.58 -24.71 -14.46
C ASN A 316 12.84 -24.51 -15.31
N LYS A 317 13.08 -23.28 -15.77
CA LYS A 317 14.26 -22.95 -16.55
C LYS A 317 15.54 -23.08 -15.74
N ALA A 318 15.57 -22.50 -14.54
CA ALA A 318 16.72 -22.58 -13.64
C ALA A 318 17.07 -24.03 -13.30
N VAL A 319 16.08 -24.86 -12.97
CA VAL A 319 16.27 -26.28 -12.72
C VAL A 319 16.74 -27.02 -13.98
N SER A 320 16.14 -26.73 -15.15
CA SER A 320 16.55 -27.37 -16.40
C SER A 320 18.00 -27.07 -16.76
N GLU A 321 18.46 -25.83 -16.54
CA GLU A 321 19.86 -25.43 -16.74
C GLU A 321 20.79 -26.11 -15.74
N ALA A 322 20.41 -26.17 -14.46
CA ALA A 322 21.16 -26.88 -13.42
C ALA A 322 21.25 -28.40 -13.68
N LEU A 323 20.18 -29.02 -14.18
CA LEU A 323 20.19 -30.44 -14.54
C LEU A 323 21.00 -30.72 -15.81
N LYS A 324 21.11 -29.75 -16.73
CA LYS A 324 21.96 -29.85 -17.92
C LYS A 324 23.44 -29.76 -17.59
N SER A 325 23.84 -29.02 -16.56
CA SER A 325 25.26 -28.91 -16.17
C SER A 325 25.79 -30.18 -15.48
N ILE A 326 24.91 -31.06 -15.01
CA ILE A 326 25.29 -32.38 -14.46
C ILE A 326 25.61 -33.33 -15.63
N ASN A 327 26.91 -33.52 -15.90
CA ASN A 327 27.43 -34.40 -16.96
C ASN A 327 27.79 -35.82 -16.46
N ASN A 328 27.49 -36.16 -15.21
CA ASN A 328 27.82 -37.49 -14.67
C ASN A 328 26.75 -38.53 -15.06
N THR A 329 27.17 -39.55 -15.82
CA THR A 329 26.31 -40.66 -16.28
C THR A 329 25.79 -41.53 -15.14
N GLU A 330 26.46 -41.57 -13.99
CA GLU A 330 26.00 -42.32 -12.81
C GLU A 330 24.81 -41.65 -12.11
N LEU A 331 24.56 -40.36 -12.37
CA LEU A 331 23.46 -39.59 -11.76
C LEU A 331 22.23 -39.49 -12.67
N LEU A 332 22.16 -40.28 -13.74
CA LEU A 332 21.03 -40.27 -14.68
C LEU A 332 19.69 -40.57 -13.99
N GLU A 333 19.63 -41.62 -13.16
CA GLU A 333 18.41 -41.99 -12.43
C GLU A 333 17.98 -40.89 -11.45
N VAL A 334 18.95 -40.26 -10.76
CA VAL A 334 18.71 -39.14 -9.84
C VAL A 334 18.18 -37.93 -10.61
N LYS A 335 18.74 -37.63 -11.77
CA LYS A 335 18.32 -36.54 -12.66
C LYS A 335 16.88 -36.74 -13.14
N GLU A 336 16.51 -37.95 -13.55
CA GLU A 336 15.14 -38.27 -13.95
C GLU A 336 14.15 -38.15 -12.79
N LYS A 337 14.50 -38.67 -11.61
CA LYS A 337 13.66 -38.57 -10.41
C LYS A 337 13.48 -37.10 -9.97
N MET A 338 14.54 -36.30 -10.08
CA MET A 338 14.50 -34.87 -9.78
C MET A 338 13.60 -34.14 -10.79
N GLN A 339 13.73 -34.42 -12.08
CA GLN A 339 12.85 -33.87 -13.12
C GLN A 339 11.39 -34.23 -12.86
N GLN A 340 11.07 -35.49 -12.57
CA GLN A 340 9.70 -35.92 -12.26
C GLN A 340 9.12 -35.20 -11.03
N THR A 341 9.94 -34.97 -10.01
CA THR A 341 9.52 -34.25 -8.79
C THR A 341 9.24 -32.78 -9.10
N VAL A 342 10.10 -32.17 -9.92
CA VAL A 342 9.94 -30.79 -10.40
C VAL A 342 8.68 -30.67 -11.25
N ASP A 343 8.42 -31.59 -12.16
CA ASP A 343 7.21 -31.60 -13.00
C ASP A 343 5.92 -31.70 -12.18
N LYS A 344 5.92 -32.55 -11.13
CA LYS A 344 4.82 -32.63 -10.17
C LYS A 344 4.61 -31.30 -9.44
N LEU A 345 5.69 -30.70 -8.92
CA LEU A 345 5.64 -29.40 -8.23
C LEU A 345 5.10 -28.30 -9.16
N LEU A 346 5.63 -28.19 -10.37
CA LEU A 346 5.21 -27.21 -11.38
C LEU A 346 3.72 -27.37 -11.74
N THR A 347 3.25 -28.62 -11.85
CA THR A 347 1.84 -28.92 -12.11
C THR A 347 0.96 -28.49 -10.94
N SER A 348 1.36 -28.80 -9.71
CA SER A 348 0.64 -28.37 -8.50
C SER A 348 0.57 -26.85 -8.38
N ILE A 349 1.66 -26.13 -8.69
CA ILE A 349 1.69 -24.66 -8.68
C ILE A 349 0.76 -24.10 -9.76
N LYS A 350 0.76 -24.64 -10.98
CA LYS A 350 -0.16 -24.22 -12.04
C LYS A 350 -1.63 -24.40 -11.63
N VAL A 351 -1.96 -25.53 -11.01
CA VAL A 351 -3.31 -25.78 -10.48
C VAL A 351 -3.65 -24.80 -9.35
N PHE A 352 -2.71 -24.54 -8.45
CA PHE A 352 -2.89 -23.57 -7.37
C PHE A 352 -3.12 -22.15 -7.90
N ASN A 353 -2.31 -21.68 -8.85
CA ASN A 353 -2.47 -20.38 -9.51
C ASN A 353 -3.84 -20.24 -10.18
N LYS A 354 -4.35 -21.29 -10.86
CA LYS A 354 -5.72 -21.29 -11.43
C LYS A 354 -6.81 -21.13 -10.36
N LYS A 355 -6.63 -21.72 -9.18
CA LYS A 355 -7.57 -21.56 -8.06
C LYS A 355 -7.53 -20.14 -7.50
N ILE A 356 -6.35 -19.52 -7.42
CA ILE A 356 -6.22 -18.10 -7.04
C ILE A 356 -6.99 -17.23 -8.04
N ASP A 357 -6.78 -17.44 -9.35
CA ASP A 357 -7.46 -16.65 -10.39
C ASP A 357 -8.98 -16.77 -10.31
N ALA A 358 -9.50 -17.96 -10.01
CA ALA A 358 -10.93 -18.15 -9.79
C ALA A 358 -11.45 -17.36 -8.58
N ILE A 359 -10.68 -17.31 -7.48
CA ILE A 359 -11.04 -16.55 -6.27
C ILE A 359 -11.02 -15.04 -6.55
N ASP A 360 -10.01 -14.54 -7.25
CA ASP A 360 -9.90 -13.11 -7.56
C ASP A 360 -11.00 -12.65 -8.52
N ASN A 361 -11.36 -13.47 -9.51
CA ASN A 361 -12.49 -13.20 -10.40
C ASN A 361 -13.84 -13.16 -9.67
N ILE A 362 -14.05 -14.07 -8.72
CA ILE A 362 -15.28 -14.07 -7.90
C ILE A 362 -15.36 -12.79 -7.06
N LYS A 363 -14.23 -12.30 -6.53
CA LYS A 363 -14.19 -11.02 -5.79
C LYS A 363 -14.55 -9.84 -6.67
N TYR A 364 -14.05 -9.78 -7.91
CA TYR A 364 -14.40 -8.71 -8.84
C TYR A 364 -15.91 -8.67 -9.13
N VAL A 365 -16.54 -9.83 -9.32
CA VAL A 365 -17.99 -9.96 -9.52
C VAL A 365 -18.78 -9.54 -8.27
N ILE A 366 -18.32 -9.93 -7.08
CA ILE A 366 -18.95 -9.53 -5.81
C ILE A 366 -18.82 -8.01 -5.58
N PHE A 367 -17.66 -7.41 -5.89
CA PHE A 367 -17.42 -5.98 -5.74
C PHE A 367 -18.31 -5.15 -6.67
N THR A 368 -18.36 -5.51 -7.96
CA THR A 368 -19.23 -4.84 -8.95
C THR A 368 -20.71 -4.97 -8.59
N SER A 369 -21.12 -6.13 -8.07
CA SER A 369 -22.49 -6.37 -7.59
C SER A 369 -22.81 -5.55 -6.33
N LEU A 370 -21.88 -5.46 -5.37
CA LEU A 370 -22.04 -4.66 -4.15
C LEU A 370 -22.08 -3.16 -4.43
N ILE A 371 -21.26 -2.67 -5.37
CA ILE A 371 -21.36 -1.29 -5.86
C ILE A 371 -22.73 -1.08 -6.46
N HIS A 372 -23.20 -1.94 -7.37
CA HIS A 372 -24.54 -1.81 -7.96
C HIS A 372 -25.65 -1.74 -6.90
N ILE A 373 -25.58 -2.57 -5.86
CA ILE A 373 -26.55 -2.57 -4.75
C ILE A 373 -26.46 -1.27 -3.93
N ALA A 374 -25.24 -0.79 -3.64
CA ALA A 374 -25.03 0.44 -2.88
C ALA A 374 -25.47 1.69 -3.66
N THR A 375 -25.18 1.75 -4.97
CA THR A 375 -25.65 2.82 -5.84
C THR A 375 -27.18 2.76 -5.96
N PHE A 376 -27.77 1.58 -6.10
CA PHE A 376 -29.22 1.39 -6.14
C PHE A 376 -29.90 1.82 -4.82
N GLN A 377 -29.31 1.53 -3.66
CA GLN A 377 -29.80 2.03 -2.36
C GLN A 377 -29.72 3.55 -2.26
N LYS A 378 -28.64 4.17 -2.74
CA LYS A 378 -28.49 5.63 -2.78
C LYS A 378 -29.55 6.27 -3.68
N TYR A 379 -29.84 5.69 -4.85
CA TYR A 379 -30.92 6.17 -5.73
C TYR A 379 -32.32 5.95 -5.14
N LYS A 380 -32.52 4.92 -4.32
CA LYS A 380 -33.79 4.68 -3.62
C LYS A 380 -34.09 5.74 -2.56
N GLU A 381 -33.05 6.27 -1.90
CA GLU A 381 -33.19 7.41 -0.97
C GLU A 381 -33.53 8.72 -1.69
N TYR A 382 -33.04 8.93 -2.92
CA TYR A 382 -33.45 10.08 -3.75
C TYR A 382 -34.88 9.93 -4.29
N PHE A 383 -35.32 8.72 -4.63
CA PHE A 383 -36.69 8.47 -5.11
C PHE A 383 -37.75 8.65 -4.01
N PHE A 384 -37.41 8.44 -2.74
CA PHE A 384 -38.33 8.68 -1.62
C PHE A 384 -38.59 10.17 -1.33
N PHE A 385 -37.82 11.09 -1.94
CA PHE A 385 -38.03 12.54 -1.79
C PHE A 385 -38.87 13.17 -2.92
N VAL A 386 -39.29 12.42 -3.95
CA VAL A 386 -40.02 12.96 -5.10
C VAL A 386 -41.51 12.59 -5.11
N THR A 387 -41.99 11.71 -4.23
CA THR A 387 -43.43 11.40 -4.12
C THR A 387 -44.09 12.14 -2.96
N VAL A 388 -44.30 13.45 -3.14
CA VAL A 388 -45.38 14.18 -2.45
C VAL A 388 -46.66 13.91 -3.25
N PRO A 389 -47.73 13.36 -2.66
CA PRO A 389 -48.99 13.23 -3.37
C PRO A 389 -49.63 14.63 -3.47
N LEU A 390 -49.76 15.13 -4.70
CA LEU A 390 -50.74 16.15 -5.04
C LEU A 390 -52.13 15.56 -4.74
N THR A 391 -52.62 15.81 -3.53
CA THR A 391 -54.03 15.61 -3.20
C THR A 391 -54.78 16.80 -3.77
N GLN A 392 -55.51 16.53 -4.86
CA GLN A 392 -56.65 17.31 -5.30
C GLN A 392 -57.68 17.36 -4.17
N GLU A 393 -58.17 18.55 -3.84
CA GLU A 393 -59.55 18.73 -3.37
C GLU A 393 -60.02 20.15 -3.76
N TYR A 394 -61.08 20.16 -4.59
CA TYR A 394 -62.08 21.17 -4.93
C TYR A 394 -61.77 22.67 -4.92
#